data_AF-A0A7S3UPW9-F1
#
_entry.id   AF-A0A7S3UPW9-F1
#
_cell.length_a   1.000
_cell.length_b   1.000
_cell.length_c   1.000
_cell.angle_alpha   90.00
_cell.angle_beta   90.00
_cell.angle_gamma   90.00
#
_symmetry.space_group_name_H-M   'P 1'
#
loop_
_entity.id
_entity.type
_entity.pdbx_description
1 polymer ?
#
loop_
_entity_poly.entity_id
_entity_poly.type
_entity_poly.pdbx_seq_one_letter_code
_entity_poly.pdbx_strand_id
1 'polypeptide(L)'
;MKSSPIAAEINMEEAGSVESGEKVNSSPSQQTSLSQDLIEVFKHFAPLGFLAFGGPTAHIALLHERFVEKHKWLDEEQFLELMAVGQGLPGPTSTQMVVSTGTFKGGILGGLLAFALWNLPSFVVLVLAGLGVRTFLDGDADPAWMSGLAPAASSLLFVACFTLGKKVTGGEPRTLKIALALTSALITVLLNGDNNIDPAASAWLFPLLLVLGGLAVLAHDALRRRREAAAPPAKAAAGEEAKGGEEGAAGPAA
;
A
#
# COMPACT_ATOMS: atom_id res chain seq x y z
N MET A 1 29.20 -46.62 -29.74
CA MET A 1 28.85 -47.52 -28.63
C MET A 1 29.88 -47.32 -27.53
N LYS A 2 29.40 -47.11 -26.29
CA LYS A 2 30.11 -47.04 -25.01
C LYS A 2 30.86 -45.73 -24.72
N SER A 3 30.32 -44.79 -23.92
CA SER A 3 30.01 -44.81 -22.47
C SER A 3 31.13 -44.13 -21.68
N SER A 4 30.89 -42.93 -21.14
CA SER A 4 31.55 -42.48 -19.91
C SER A 4 31.05 -43.31 -18.72
N PRO A 5 31.90 -43.52 -17.69
CA PRO A 5 31.66 -42.93 -16.36
C PRO A 5 32.99 -42.48 -15.68
N ILE A 6 33.07 -41.34 -14.99
CA ILE A 6 32.71 -41.10 -13.57
C ILE A 6 33.37 -42.07 -12.58
N ALA A 7 34.43 -41.61 -11.90
CA ALA A 7 34.77 -41.80 -10.48
C ALA A 7 36.03 -40.95 -10.21
N ALA A 8 35.95 -39.82 -9.51
CA ALA A 8 35.92 -39.69 -8.05
C ALA A 8 37.26 -40.06 -7.39
N GLU A 9 38.15 -39.07 -7.28
CA GLU A 9 39.15 -39.03 -6.22
C GLU A 9 39.16 -37.62 -5.62
N ILE A 10 38.58 -37.55 -4.43
CA ILE A 10 38.52 -36.37 -3.57
C ILE A 10 39.83 -36.40 -2.78
N ASN A 11 40.77 -35.51 -3.08
CA ASN A 11 41.90 -35.26 -2.21
C ASN A 11 41.65 -34.00 -1.39
N MET A 12 41.53 -34.25 -0.09
CA MET A 12 41.18 -33.33 0.98
C MET A 12 42.48 -32.87 1.63
N GLU A 13 43.22 -31.96 0.99
CA GLU A 13 44.42 -31.36 1.60
C GLU A 13 44.81 -30.05 0.90
N GLU A 14 44.13 -28.94 1.26
CA GLU A 14 44.77 -27.62 1.41
C GLU A 14 43.75 -26.66 2.05
N ALA A 15 43.73 -26.63 3.38
CA ALA A 15 43.23 -25.47 4.12
C ALA A 15 44.29 -24.38 4.03
N GLY A 16 44.38 -23.74 2.87
CA GLY A 16 45.22 -22.58 2.59
C GLY A 16 44.42 -21.30 2.75
N SER A 17 44.77 -20.54 3.78
CA SER A 17 44.25 -19.23 4.12
C SER A 17 44.22 -18.27 2.92
N VAL A 18 43.03 -17.94 2.42
CA VAL A 18 42.83 -16.80 1.52
C VAL A 18 42.44 -15.61 2.38
N GLU A 19 43.45 -14.93 2.91
CA GLU A 19 43.35 -13.55 3.36
C GLU A 19 43.59 -12.67 2.13
N SER A 20 42.62 -11.85 1.76
CA SER A 20 42.83 -10.45 1.34
C SER A 20 41.53 -9.91 0.76
N GLY A 21 40.92 -9.00 1.52
CA GLY A 21 39.65 -8.38 1.20
C GLY A 21 39.59 -7.82 -0.22
N GLU A 22 38.55 -8.23 -0.93
CA GLU A 22 38.00 -7.46 -2.03
C GLU A 22 37.50 -6.15 -1.43
N LYS A 23 38.31 -5.10 -1.59
CA LYS A 23 37.88 -3.72 -1.35
C LYS A 23 36.77 -3.45 -2.35
N VAL A 24 35.53 -3.63 -1.91
CA VAL A 24 34.36 -3.00 -2.52
C VAL A 24 34.68 -1.51 -2.56
N ASN A 25 35.04 -1.02 -3.74
CA ASN A 25 35.19 0.40 -4.00
C ASN A 25 33.78 1.00 -3.91
N SER A 26 33.34 1.29 -2.69
CA SER A 26 32.29 2.25 -2.45
C SER A 26 32.79 3.58 -2.99
N SER A 27 32.27 3.99 -4.14
CA SER A 27 32.41 5.37 -4.63
C SER A 27 32.21 6.33 -3.47
N PRO A 28 33.07 7.35 -3.30
CA PRO A 28 32.88 8.32 -2.25
C PRO A 28 31.53 9.00 -2.48
N SER A 29 30.56 8.71 -1.63
CA SER A 29 29.35 9.52 -1.52
C SER A 29 29.81 10.94 -1.25
N GLN A 30 29.74 11.79 -2.28
CA GLN A 30 30.02 13.21 -2.14
C GLN A 30 29.12 13.73 -1.02
N GLN A 31 29.72 14.05 0.12
CA GLN A 31 29.02 14.70 1.23
C GLN A 31 28.73 16.13 0.78
N THR A 32 27.64 16.29 0.04
CA THR A 32 27.04 17.59 -0.25
C THR A 32 26.56 18.20 1.06
N SER A 33 26.64 19.53 1.17
CA SER A 33 26.04 20.20 2.32
C SER A 33 24.53 20.03 2.28
N LEU A 34 23.88 19.82 3.43
CA LEU A 34 22.43 19.63 3.52
C LEU A 34 21.65 20.76 2.81
N SER A 35 22.18 21.99 2.82
CA SER A 35 21.60 23.12 2.08
C SER A 35 21.63 22.92 0.57
N GLN A 36 22.70 22.34 0.01
CA GLN A 36 22.79 22.03 -1.43
C GLN A 36 21.79 20.94 -1.82
N ASP A 37 21.64 19.90 -1.00
CA ASP A 37 20.67 18.85 -1.27
C ASP A 37 19.23 19.35 -1.22
N LEU A 38 18.89 20.22 -0.26
CA LEU A 38 17.57 20.85 -0.22
C LEU A 38 17.31 21.76 -1.43
N ILE A 39 18.33 22.46 -1.93
CA ILE A 39 18.21 23.26 -3.16
C ILE A 39 17.96 22.35 -4.37
N GLU A 40 18.64 21.20 -4.44
CA GLU A 40 18.40 20.21 -5.50
C GLU A 40 16.98 19.63 -5.41
N VAL A 41 16.52 19.23 -4.22
CA VAL A 41 15.13 18.82 -3.97
C VAL A 41 14.17 19.91 -4.44
N PHE A 42 14.39 21.17 -4.07
CA PHE A 42 13.55 22.27 -4.51
C PHE A 42 13.47 22.39 -6.03
N LYS A 43 14.63 22.45 -6.70
CA LYS A 43 14.73 22.61 -8.15
C LYS A 43 14.04 21.49 -8.91
N HIS A 44 14.17 20.26 -8.44
CA HIS A 44 13.66 19.10 -9.17
C HIS A 44 12.20 18.77 -8.85
N PHE A 45 11.72 19.02 -7.62
CA PHE A 45 10.32 18.76 -7.25
C PHE A 45 9.36 19.93 -7.53
N ALA A 46 9.82 21.18 -7.52
CA ALA A 46 8.98 22.34 -7.83
C ALA A 46 8.22 22.22 -9.17
N PRO A 47 8.84 21.83 -10.31
CA PRO A 47 8.12 21.66 -11.56
C PRO A 47 7.21 20.42 -11.55
N LEU A 48 7.50 19.40 -10.73
CA LEU A 48 6.70 18.17 -10.73
C LEU A 48 5.28 18.39 -10.24
N GLY A 49 5.07 19.30 -9.28
CA GLY A 49 3.71 19.65 -8.86
C GLY A 49 2.83 20.16 -10.01
N PHE A 50 3.43 20.79 -11.03
CA PHE A 50 2.71 21.31 -12.21
C PHE A 50 2.65 20.31 -13.37
N LEU A 51 3.46 19.25 -13.34
CA LEU A 51 3.59 18.28 -14.44
C LEU A 51 2.99 16.91 -14.10
N ALA A 52 2.63 16.67 -12.83
CA ALA A 52 2.13 15.40 -12.32
C ALA A 52 0.68 15.10 -12.72
N PHE A 53 0.41 14.98 -14.03
CA PHE A 53 -0.85 14.51 -14.58
C PHE A 53 -0.74 13.06 -15.07
N GLY A 54 -1.88 12.39 -15.30
CA GLY A 54 -1.89 11.02 -15.85
C GLY A 54 -2.02 9.89 -14.80
N GLY A 55 -2.15 10.23 -13.53
CA GLY A 55 -2.42 9.27 -12.45
C GLY A 55 -1.18 8.54 -11.90
N PRO A 56 -1.38 7.59 -10.97
CA PRO A 56 -0.28 7.03 -10.17
C PRO A 56 0.83 6.36 -10.98
N THR A 57 0.47 5.62 -12.04
CA THR A 57 1.46 4.95 -12.91
C THR A 57 2.32 5.96 -13.67
N ALA A 58 1.72 7.06 -14.15
CA ALA A 58 2.45 8.13 -14.81
C ALA A 58 3.39 8.85 -13.84
N HIS A 59 2.94 9.07 -12.59
CA HIS A 59 3.78 9.67 -11.55
C HIS A 59 5.01 8.82 -11.26
N ILE A 60 4.86 7.50 -11.09
CA ILE A 60 5.98 6.60 -10.82
C ILE A 60 6.96 6.58 -11.99
N ALA A 61 6.48 6.51 -13.23
CA ALA A 61 7.33 6.58 -14.42
C ALA A 61 8.10 7.91 -14.51
N LEU A 62 7.44 9.03 -14.20
CA LEU A 62 8.07 10.35 -14.19
C LEU A 62 9.12 10.50 -13.08
N LEU A 63 8.91 9.89 -11.91
CA LEU A 63 9.91 9.85 -10.85
C LEU A 63 11.12 8.98 -11.25
N HIS A 64 10.88 7.84 -11.90
CA HIS A 64 11.93 6.95 -12.39
C HIS A 64 12.80 7.65 -13.45
N GLU A 65 12.20 8.18 -14.51
CA GLU A 65 12.92 8.90 -15.57
C GLU A 65 13.77 10.06 -15.00
N ARG A 66 13.22 10.78 -14.02
CA ARG A 66 13.89 11.96 -13.46
C ARG A 66 14.97 11.61 -12.45
N PHE A 67 14.69 10.72 -11.50
CA PHE A 67 15.57 10.49 -10.35
C PHE A 67 16.44 9.24 -10.48
N VAL A 68 16.10 8.31 -11.38
CA VAL A 68 16.95 7.15 -11.72
C VAL A 68 17.75 7.44 -12.98
N GLU A 69 17.09 7.76 -14.10
CA GLU A 69 17.79 7.88 -15.38
C GLU A 69 18.59 9.20 -15.52
N LYS A 70 17.93 10.34 -15.26
CA LYS A 70 18.51 11.67 -15.51
C LYS A 70 19.43 12.15 -14.39
N HIS A 71 18.95 12.13 -13.14
CA HIS A 71 19.68 12.71 -12.01
C HIS A 71 20.44 11.69 -11.17
N LYS A 72 20.18 10.39 -11.34
CA LYS A 72 20.88 9.29 -10.65
C LYS A 72 20.95 9.47 -9.14
N TRP A 73 19.86 9.95 -8.54
CA TRP A 73 19.72 9.99 -7.08
C TRP A 73 19.50 8.61 -6.52
N LEU A 74 18.83 7.75 -7.28
CA LEU A 74 18.56 6.36 -6.97
C LEU A 74 19.10 5.52 -8.12
N ASP A 75 19.63 4.33 -7.82
CA ASP A 75 19.77 3.28 -8.81
C ASP A 75 18.45 2.51 -9.00
N GLU A 76 18.43 1.60 -9.98
CA GLU A 76 17.24 0.81 -10.31
C GLU A 76 16.79 -0.05 -9.13
N GLU A 77 17.74 -0.65 -8.42
CA GLU A 77 17.46 -1.55 -7.29
C GLU A 77 16.85 -0.78 -6.13
N GLN A 78 17.45 0.34 -5.75
CA GLN A 78 16.94 1.25 -4.73
C GLN A 78 15.53 1.73 -5.07
N PHE A 79 15.29 2.17 -6.31
CA PHE A 79 13.97 2.63 -6.73
C PHE A 79 12.92 1.52 -6.62
N LEU A 80 13.24 0.31 -7.04
CA LEU A 80 12.35 -0.85 -6.93
C LEU A 80 12.10 -1.25 -5.48
N GLU A 81 13.11 -1.19 -4.61
CA GLU A 81 12.95 -1.43 -3.16
C GLU A 81 12.02 -0.41 -2.52
N LEU A 82 12.23 0.89 -2.80
CA LEU A 82 11.38 1.98 -2.35
C LEU A 82 9.93 1.79 -2.82
N MET A 83 9.75 1.36 -4.06
CA MET A 83 8.43 1.06 -4.61
C MET A 83 7.80 -0.17 -3.94
N ALA A 84 8.56 -1.23 -3.69
CA ALA A 84 8.06 -2.43 -3.01
C ALA A 84 7.61 -2.11 -1.58
N VAL A 85 8.41 -1.33 -0.84
CA VAL A 85 8.03 -0.82 0.48
C VAL A 85 6.77 0.03 0.37
N GLY A 86 6.69 0.93 -0.63
CA GLY A 86 5.54 1.80 -0.82
C GLY A 86 4.25 1.09 -1.27
N GLN A 87 4.35 -0.11 -1.83
CA GLN A 87 3.19 -0.97 -2.10
C GLN A 87 2.78 -1.76 -0.85
N GLY A 88 3.69 -1.98 0.09
CA GLY A 88 3.41 -2.62 1.37
C GLY A 88 2.79 -1.68 2.42
N LEU A 89 3.04 -0.38 2.33
CA LEU A 89 2.54 0.63 3.28
C LEU A 89 1.15 1.15 2.92
N PRO A 90 0.30 1.45 3.93
CA PRO A 90 -1.01 2.04 3.67
C PRO A 90 -0.87 3.45 3.07
N GLY A 91 -1.51 3.67 1.91
CA GLY A 91 -1.57 4.98 1.27
C GLY A 91 -1.24 4.93 -0.22
N PRO A 92 -1.23 6.09 -0.89
CA PRO A 92 -0.93 6.17 -2.31
C PRO A 92 0.58 6.03 -2.53
N THR A 93 0.99 4.93 -3.17
CA THR A 93 2.41 4.66 -3.46
C THR A 93 3.09 5.79 -4.23
N SER A 94 2.39 6.49 -5.14
CA SER A 94 2.93 7.67 -5.85
C SER A 94 3.44 8.74 -4.88
N THR A 95 2.64 9.13 -3.88
CA THR A 95 3.04 10.14 -2.88
C THR A 95 4.13 9.62 -1.95
N GLN A 96 4.07 8.33 -1.60
CA GLN A 96 5.12 7.71 -0.79
C GLN A 96 6.46 7.73 -1.55
N MET A 97 6.47 7.48 -2.86
CA MET A 97 7.66 7.58 -3.71
C MET A 97 8.21 9.00 -3.81
N VAL A 98 7.36 10.02 -3.87
CA VAL A 98 7.78 11.43 -3.82
C VAL A 98 8.52 11.73 -2.51
N VAL A 99 7.90 11.36 -1.38
CA VAL A 99 8.47 11.61 -0.04
C VAL A 99 9.76 10.83 0.14
N SER A 100 9.79 9.57 -0.26
CA SER A 100 10.93 8.69 -0.06
C SER A 100 12.12 9.08 -0.93
N THR A 101 11.88 9.48 -2.18
CA THR A 101 12.93 9.99 -3.08
C THR A 101 13.49 11.33 -2.58
N GLY A 102 12.63 12.23 -2.09
CA GLY A 102 13.07 13.47 -1.44
C GLY A 102 13.86 13.21 -0.15
N THR A 103 13.47 12.18 0.60
CA THR A 103 14.15 11.75 1.83
C THR A 103 15.53 11.17 1.54
N PHE A 104 15.65 10.39 0.46
CA PHE A 104 16.91 9.81 0.03
C PHE A 104 17.96 10.89 -0.27
N LYS A 105 17.53 11.99 -0.91
CA LYS A 105 18.43 13.08 -1.28
C LYS A 105 18.74 14.06 -0.15
N GLY A 106 17.73 14.50 0.60
CA GLY A 106 17.85 15.60 1.58
C GLY A 106 17.49 15.23 3.01
N GLY A 107 17.44 13.94 3.34
CA GLY A 107 16.94 13.44 4.63
C GLY A 107 15.47 13.81 4.86
N ILE A 108 15.02 13.74 6.11
CA ILE A 108 13.61 13.99 6.48
C ILE A 108 13.10 15.35 5.95
N LEU A 109 13.97 16.37 5.99
CA LEU A 109 13.63 17.71 5.48
C LEU A 109 13.44 17.72 3.96
N GLY A 110 14.26 16.95 3.21
CA GLY A 110 14.08 16.76 1.78
C GLY A 110 12.76 16.07 1.44
N GLY A 111 12.35 15.07 2.24
CA GLY A 111 11.06 14.40 2.08
C GLY A 111 9.86 15.33 2.31
N LEU A 112 9.91 16.14 3.38
CA LEU A 112 8.87 17.12 3.67
C LEU A 112 8.80 18.21 2.58
N LEU A 113 9.95 18.67 2.10
CA LEU A 113 10.03 19.66 1.04
C LEU A 113 9.49 19.12 -0.29
N ALA A 114 9.86 17.90 -0.67
CA ALA A 114 9.33 17.22 -1.85
C ALA A 114 7.81 17.07 -1.79
N PHE A 115 7.27 16.66 -0.63
CA PHE A 115 5.84 16.57 -0.39
C PHE A 115 5.14 17.91 -0.54
N ALA A 116 5.68 18.96 0.08
CA ALA A 116 5.11 20.29 0.01
C ALA A 116 5.08 20.81 -1.43
N LEU A 117 6.19 20.70 -2.16
CA LEU A 117 6.31 21.18 -3.54
C LEU A 117 5.40 20.42 -4.51
N TRP A 118 5.27 19.11 -4.32
CA TRP A 118 4.37 18.28 -5.11
C TRP A 118 2.90 18.70 -4.95
N ASN A 119 2.48 19.03 -3.72
CA ASN A 119 1.09 19.41 -3.43
C ASN A 119 0.82 20.92 -3.59
N LEU A 120 1.88 21.72 -3.70
CA LEU A 120 1.79 23.18 -3.70
C LEU A 120 0.82 23.74 -4.74
N PRO A 121 0.80 23.28 -6.01
CA PRO A 121 -0.09 23.86 -7.01
C PRO A 121 -1.56 23.64 -6.68
N SER A 122 -1.93 22.42 -6.27
CA SER A 122 -3.28 22.11 -5.82
C SER A 122 -3.67 22.93 -4.59
N PHE A 123 -2.77 23.08 -3.62
CA PHE A 123 -3.01 23.91 -2.44
C PHE A 123 -3.25 25.38 -2.81
N VAL A 124 -2.41 25.96 -3.68
CA VAL A 124 -2.55 27.34 -4.14
C VAL A 124 -3.88 27.54 -4.86
N VAL A 125 -4.27 26.64 -5.77
CA VAL A 125 -5.55 26.73 -6.49
C VAL A 125 -6.73 26.70 -5.51
N LEU A 126 -6.72 25.79 -4.53
CA LEU A 126 -7.78 25.68 -3.53
C LEU A 126 -7.87 26.93 -2.64
N VAL A 127 -6.74 27.45 -2.18
CA VAL A 127 -6.70 28.67 -1.36
C VAL A 127 -7.18 29.88 -2.15
N LEU A 128 -6.72 30.05 -3.39
CA LEU A 128 -7.17 31.15 -4.25
C LEU A 128 -8.66 31.06 -4.57
N ALA A 129 -9.18 29.86 -4.81
CA ALA A 129 -10.61 29.64 -5.00
C ALA A 129 -11.40 30.03 -3.73
N GLY A 130 -10.96 29.61 -2.55
CA GLY A 130 -11.62 29.95 -1.29
C GLY A 130 -11.57 31.45 -0.96
N LEU A 131 -10.42 32.10 -1.19
CA LEU A 131 -10.29 33.56 -1.06
C LEU A 131 -11.14 34.30 -2.09
N GLY A 132 -11.20 33.79 -3.32
CA GLY A 132 -12.03 34.33 -4.39
C GLY A 132 -13.51 34.28 -4.03
N VAL A 133 -13.99 33.16 -3.48
CA VAL A 133 -15.36 33.07 -2.95
C VAL A 133 -15.58 34.11 -1.86
N ARG A 134 -14.70 34.18 -0.86
CA ARG A 134 -14.84 35.12 0.26
C ARG A 134 -14.84 36.60 -0.15
N THR A 135 -14.11 36.97 -1.20
CA THR A 135 -13.90 38.38 -1.57
C THR A 135 -14.84 38.88 -2.66
N PHE A 136 -15.29 38.00 -3.55
CA PHE A 136 -16.15 38.37 -4.69
C PHE A 136 -17.61 37.92 -4.51
N LEU A 137 -17.90 36.98 -3.61
CA LEU A 137 -19.25 36.56 -3.27
C LEU A 137 -19.66 37.17 -1.92
N ASP A 138 -19.82 38.49 -1.91
CA ASP A 138 -20.51 39.22 -0.84
C ASP A 138 -21.99 39.39 -1.25
N GLY A 139 -22.88 38.64 -0.60
CA GLY A 139 -24.32 38.76 -0.75
C GLY A 139 -25.04 37.74 0.14
N ASP A 140 -26.15 38.14 0.77
CA ASP A 140 -26.96 37.32 1.70
C ASP A 140 -27.52 36.01 1.11
N ALA A 141 -27.20 35.70 -0.15
CA ALA A 141 -27.58 34.46 -0.83
C ALA A 141 -26.35 33.81 -1.47
N ASP A 142 -25.91 32.70 -0.89
CA ASP A 142 -24.96 31.80 -1.52
C ASP A 142 -25.46 31.42 -2.93
N PRO A 143 -24.63 31.53 -3.97
CA PRO A 143 -25.00 31.08 -5.30
C PRO A 143 -25.53 29.65 -5.29
N ALA A 144 -26.62 29.38 -6.01
CA ALA A 144 -27.26 28.05 -6.04
C ALA A 144 -26.32 26.91 -6.51
N TRP A 145 -25.22 27.21 -7.20
CA TRP A 145 -24.22 26.21 -7.57
C TRP A 145 -23.36 25.76 -6.37
N MET A 146 -23.20 26.59 -5.34
CA MET A 146 -22.43 26.25 -4.13
C MET A 146 -23.11 25.18 -3.29
N SER A 147 -24.45 25.16 -3.24
CA SER A 147 -25.18 24.06 -2.59
C SER A 147 -24.96 22.71 -3.27
N GLY A 148 -24.50 22.70 -4.53
CA GLY A 148 -24.12 21.49 -5.26
C GLY A 148 -22.71 20.96 -4.92
N LEU A 149 -21.81 21.79 -4.36
CA LEU A 149 -20.43 21.36 -4.09
C LEU A 149 -20.36 20.30 -3.00
N ALA A 150 -21.08 20.49 -1.89
CA ALA A 150 -21.09 19.53 -0.78
C ALA A 150 -21.54 18.13 -1.21
N PRO A 151 -22.72 17.93 -1.85
CA PRO A 151 -23.13 16.61 -2.33
C PRO A 151 -22.22 16.06 -3.45
N ALA A 152 -21.64 16.91 -4.30
CA ALA A 152 -20.68 16.48 -5.31
C ALA A 152 -19.42 15.88 -4.65
N ALA A 153 -18.83 16.58 -3.67
CA ALA A 153 -17.68 16.09 -2.91
C ALA A 153 -18.01 14.80 -2.14
N SER A 154 -19.18 14.73 -1.50
CA SER A 154 -19.65 13.53 -0.81
C SER A 154 -19.84 12.35 -1.77
N SER A 155 -20.35 12.58 -2.99
CA SER A 155 -20.51 11.52 -3.99
C SER A 155 -19.18 10.97 -4.48
N LEU A 156 -18.17 11.83 -4.68
CA LEU A 156 -16.83 11.42 -5.06
C LEU A 156 -16.19 10.56 -3.96
N LEU A 157 -16.34 10.98 -2.70
CA LEU A 157 -15.88 10.21 -1.55
C LEU A 157 -16.61 8.86 -1.45
N PHE A 158 -17.93 8.86 -1.65
CA PHE A 158 -18.72 7.63 -1.67
C PHE A 158 -18.25 6.67 -2.76
N VAL A 159 -18.01 7.14 -3.99
CA VAL A 159 -17.50 6.31 -5.10
C VAL A 159 -16.13 5.73 -4.77
N ALA A 160 -15.23 6.53 -4.18
CA ALA A 160 -13.92 6.06 -3.74
C ALA A 160 -14.06 4.97 -2.67
N CYS A 161 -14.87 5.21 -1.63
CA CYS A 161 -15.16 4.25 -0.56
C CYS A 161 -15.81 2.98 -1.09
N PHE A 162 -16.78 3.09 -2.00
CA PHE A 162 -17.49 1.96 -2.59
C PHE A 162 -16.57 1.11 -3.48
N THR A 163 -15.72 1.75 -4.27
CA THR A 163 -14.74 1.06 -5.12
C THR A 163 -13.71 0.32 -4.26
N LEU A 164 -13.21 0.96 -3.19
CA LEU A 164 -12.30 0.33 -2.24
C LEU A 164 -13.01 -0.82 -1.49
N GLY A 165 -14.25 -0.58 -1.04
CA GLY A 165 -15.07 -1.58 -0.36
C GLY A 165 -15.29 -2.83 -1.21
N LYS A 166 -15.60 -2.68 -2.51
CA LYS A 166 -15.71 -3.80 -3.45
C LYS A 166 -14.41 -4.59 -3.58
N LYS A 167 -13.25 -3.92 -3.64
CA LYS A 167 -11.93 -4.59 -3.69
C LYS A 167 -11.62 -5.34 -2.40
N VAL A 168 -11.90 -4.75 -1.24
CA VAL A 168 -11.62 -5.36 0.08
C VAL A 168 -12.57 -6.53 0.40
N THR A 169 -13.82 -6.46 -0.09
CA THR A 169 -14.86 -7.47 0.14
C THR A 169 -14.88 -8.60 -0.90
N GLY A 170 -13.98 -8.59 -1.89
CA GLY A 170 -13.91 -9.59 -2.96
C GLY A 170 -13.45 -11.00 -2.56
N GLY A 171 -13.21 -11.26 -1.27
CA GLY A 171 -12.76 -12.57 -0.77
C GLY A 171 -13.58 -13.07 0.42
N GLU A 172 -13.71 -14.39 0.56
CA GLU A 172 -14.43 -15.01 1.68
C GLU A 172 -13.72 -14.81 3.03
N PRO A 173 -14.46 -14.60 4.14
CA PRO A 173 -15.93 -14.48 4.21
C PRO A 173 -16.40 -13.05 3.91
N ARG A 174 -17.04 -12.88 2.74
CA ARG A 174 -17.58 -11.61 2.25
C ARG A 174 -18.69 -11.06 3.15
N THR A 175 -19.49 -11.94 3.75
CA THR A 175 -20.61 -11.60 4.63
C THR A 175 -20.16 -10.93 5.93
N LEU A 176 -19.05 -11.38 6.53
CA LEU A 176 -18.53 -10.80 7.77
C LEU A 176 -18.02 -9.37 7.55
N LYS A 177 -17.26 -9.16 6.46
CA LYS A 177 -16.72 -7.82 6.12
C LYS A 177 -17.84 -6.81 5.82
N ILE A 178 -18.88 -7.25 5.09
CA ILE A 178 -20.05 -6.42 4.79
C ILE A 178 -20.86 -6.13 6.05
N ALA A 179 -21.12 -7.14 6.89
CA ALA A 179 -21.83 -6.96 8.14
C ALA A 179 -21.09 -5.96 9.06
N LEU A 180 -19.76 -6.08 9.19
CA LEU A 180 -18.95 -5.17 9.99
C LEU A 180 -18.98 -3.73 9.45
N ALA A 181 -18.88 -3.55 8.14
CA ALA A 181 -18.96 -2.25 7.48
C ALA A 181 -20.35 -1.60 7.62
N LEU A 182 -21.43 -2.39 7.52
CA LEU A 182 -22.78 -1.90 7.73
C LEU A 182 -23.04 -1.55 9.20
N THR A 183 -22.51 -2.35 10.12
CA THR A 183 -22.63 -2.11 11.56
C THR A 183 -21.85 -0.86 11.96
N SER A 184 -20.63 -0.67 11.45
CA SER A 184 -19.86 0.54 11.73
C SER A 184 -20.50 1.79 11.12
N ALA A 185 -21.05 1.70 9.91
CA ALA A 185 -21.80 2.78 9.29
C ALA A 185 -23.06 3.13 10.09
N LEU A 186 -23.83 2.13 10.55
CA LEU A 186 -25.02 2.34 11.35
C LEU A 186 -24.70 2.96 12.71
N ILE A 187 -23.68 2.47 13.42
CA ILE A 187 -23.21 3.05 14.69
C ILE A 187 -22.78 4.51 14.48
N THR A 188 -22.06 4.80 13.39
CA THR A 188 -21.59 6.15 13.09
C THR A 188 -22.77 7.10 12.84
N VAL A 189 -23.80 6.66 12.11
CA VAL A 189 -25.00 7.47 11.84
C VAL A 189 -25.83 7.70 13.11
N LEU A 190 -25.91 6.72 14.00
CA LEU A 190 -26.68 6.84 15.25
C LEU A 190 -26.00 7.73 16.30
N LEU A 191 -24.67 7.83 16.28
CA LEU A 191 -23.90 8.62 17.25
C LEU A 191 -23.57 10.04 16.76
N ASN A 192 -23.65 10.30 15.44
CA ASN A 192 -23.50 11.65 14.90
C ASN A 192 -24.82 12.42 15.08
N GLY A 193 -24.85 13.35 16.04
CA GLY A 193 -26.00 14.24 16.28
C GLY A 193 -26.78 13.98 17.57
N ASP A 194 -26.30 13.11 18.46
CA ASP A 194 -26.84 13.04 19.83
C ASP A 194 -26.29 14.20 20.67
N ASN A 195 -27.18 15.08 21.13
CA ASN A 195 -26.84 16.25 21.94
C ASN A 195 -26.31 15.88 23.34
N ASN A 196 -26.36 14.60 23.73
CA ASN A 196 -25.86 14.12 25.03
C ASN A 196 -24.40 13.61 25.00
N ILE A 197 -23.78 13.53 23.83
CA ILE A 197 -22.40 13.06 23.70
C ILE A 197 -21.49 14.28 23.50
N ASP A 198 -20.49 14.43 24.37
CA ASP A 198 -19.49 15.48 24.22
C ASP A 198 -18.89 15.44 22.79
N PRO A 199 -18.86 16.56 22.05
CA PRO A 199 -18.30 16.62 20.69
C PRO A 199 -16.84 16.16 20.61
N ALA A 200 -16.11 16.24 21.73
CA ALA A 200 -14.75 15.72 21.83
C ALA A 200 -14.72 14.18 21.88
N ALA A 201 -15.71 13.53 22.49
CA ALA A 201 -15.81 12.07 22.57
C ALA A 201 -16.24 11.45 21.23
N SER A 202 -17.07 12.15 20.44
CA SER A 202 -17.47 11.72 19.09
C SER A 202 -16.31 11.72 18.08
N ALA A 203 -15.29 12.56 18.26
CA ALA A 203 -14.09 12.56 17.43
C ALA A 203 -13.27 11.26 17.56
N TRP A 204 -13.28 10.60 18.73
CA TRP A 204 -12.52 9.37 19.00
C TRP A 204 -13.27 8.08 18.64
N LEU A 205 -14.58 8.18 18.44
CA LEU A 205 -15.43 7.04 18.07
C LEU A 205 -15.00 6.39 16.77
N PHE A 206 -14.63 7.19 15.76
CA PHE A 206 -14.21 6.68 14.45
C PHE A 206 -12.87 5.93 14.50
N PRO A 207 -11.78 6.47 15.09
CA PRO A 207 -10.55 5.70 15.32
C PRO A 207 -10.76 4.41 16.12
N LEU A 208 -11.56 4.45 17.20
CA LEU A 208 -11.83 3.27 18.04
C LEU A 208 -12.56 2.16 17.27
N LEU A 209 -13.61 2.51 16.51
CA LEU A 209 -14.34 1.56 15.68
C LEU A 209 -13.43 0.91 14.61
N LEU A 210 -12.53 1.70 14.04
CA LEU A 210 -11.57 1.20 13.04
C LEU A 210 -10.59 0.19 13.66
N VAL A 211 -10.05 0.49 14.85
CA VAL A 211 -9.16 -0.42 15.58
C VAL A 211 -9.89 -1.70 15.99
N LEU A 212 -11.07 -1.59 16.60
CA LEU A 212 -11.87 -2.74 17.04
C LEU A 212 -12.29 -3.62 15.85
N GLY A 213 -12.73 -3.00 14.75
CA GLY A 213 -13.07 -3.71 13.53
C GLY A 213 -11.86 -4.44 12.92
N GLY A 214 -10.69 -3.79 12.91
CA GLY A 214 -9.44 -4.40 12.47
C GLY A 214 -9.03 -5.60 13.32
N LEU A 215 -9.08 -5.47 14.65
CA LEU A 215 -8.77 -6.56 15.59
C LEU A 215 -9.73 -7.75 15.42
N ALA A 216 -11.03 -7.49 15.24
CA ALA A 216 -12.03 -8.54 15.01
C ALA A 216 -11.75 -9.31 13.71
N VAL A 217 -11.36 -8.63 12.64
CA VAL A 217 -10.98 -9.26 11.36
C VAL A 217 -9.72 -10.10 11.51
N LEU A 218 -8.69 -9.60 12.21
CA LEU A 218 -7.44 -10.34 12.46
C LEU A 218 -7.69 -11.59 13.32
N ALA A 219 -8.48 -11.46 14.38
CA ALA A 219 -8.85 -12.59 15.23
C ALA A 219 -9.64 -13.65 14.44
N HIS A 220 -10.57 -13.24 13.58
CA HIS A 220 -11.31 -14.14 12.72
C HIS A 220 -10.40 -14.86 11.71
N ASP A 221 -9.47 -14.13 11.07
CA ASP A 221 -8.52 -14.74 10.11
C ASP A 221 -7.57 -15.72 10.80
N ALA A 222 -7.07 -15.38 11.99
CA ALA A 222 -6.23 -16.27 12.80
C ALA A 222 -6.98 -17.56 13.21
N LEU A 223 -8.25 -17.44 13.61
CA LEU A 223 -9.08 -18.60 13.96
C LEU A 223 -9.42 -19.45 12.74
N ARG A 224 -9.67 -18.84 11.58
CA ARG A 224 -9.90 -19.55 10.31
C ARG A 224 -8.68 -20.36 9.91
N ARG A 225 -7.48 -19.76 9.93
CA ARG A 225 -6.22 -20.45 9.64
C ARG A 225 -5.96 -21.62 10.60
N ARG A 226 -6.26 -21.45 11.90
CA ARG A 226 -6.15 -22.53 12.89
C ARG A 226 -7.13 -23.68 12.62
N ARG A 227 -8.36 -23.37 12.21
CA ARG A 227 -9.37 -24.38 11.85
C ARG A 227 -8.98 -25.13 10.57
N GLU A 228 -8.45 -24.43 9.57
CA GLU A 228 -7.95 -25.03 8.33
C GLU A 228 -6.73 -25.92 8.59
N ALA A 229 -5.81 -25.51 9.47
CA ALA A 229 -4.66 -26.31 9.88
C ALA A 229 -5.03 -27.53 10.75
N ALA A 230 -6.13 -27.47 11.50
CA ALA A 230 -6.64 -28.55 12.33
C ALA A 230 -7.63 -29.49 11.58
N ALA A 231 -8.03 -29.16 10.35
CA ALA A 231 -8.90 -30.01 9.55
C ALA A 231 -8.11 -31.23 9.03
N PRO A 232 -8.61 -32.47 9.24
CA PRO A 232 -7.94 -33.65 8.70
C PRO A 232 -7.95 -33.61 7.16
N PRO A 233 -6.91 -34.14 6.48
CA PRO A 233 -6.83 -34.10 5.02
C PRO A 233 -8.01 -34.85 4.41
N ALA A 234 -8.91 -34.12 3.75
CA ALA A 234 -10.15 -34.61 3.13
C ALA A 234 -9.95 -35.53 1.90
N LYS A 235 -8.81 -36.23 1.81
CA LYS A 235 -8.53 -37.23 0.76
C LYS A 235 -8.24 -38.64 1.27
N ALA A 236 -8.20 -38.89 2.59
CA ALA A 236 -7.99 -40.24 3.12
C ALA A 236 -9.29 -41.02 3.35
N ALA A 237 -10.42 -40.36 3.63
CA ALA A 237 -11.66 -41.04 4.02
C ALA A 237 -12.49 -41.61 2.86
N ALA A 238 -12.18 -41.29 1.60
CA ALA A 238 -12.87 -41.84 0.42
C ALA A 238 -12.19 -43.11 -0.14
N GLY A 239 -11.06 -43.54 0.42
CA GLY A 239 -10.30 -44.71 -0.05
C GLY A 239 -10.55 -46.01 0.71
N GLU A 240 -11.26 -45.97 1.84
CA GLU A 240 -11.41 -47.13 2.72
C GLU A 240 -12.81 -47.78 2.64
N GLU A 241 -13.84 -47.05 2.21
CA GLU A 241 -15.18 -47.64 1.97
C GLU A 241 -15.27 -48.42 0.64
N ALA A 242 -14.34 -48.21 -0.30
CA ALA A 242 -14.32 -48.94 -1.57
C ALA A 242 -13.67 -50.34 -1.48
N LYS A 243 -13.03 -50.68 -0.36
CA LYS A 243 -12.29 -51.96 -0.22
C LYS A 243 -12.99 -53.03 0.61
N GLY A 244 -14.16 -52.74 1.18
CA GLY A 244 -14.95 -53.70 1.98
C GLY A 244 -16.06 -54.45 1.22
N GLY A 245 -16.24 -54.18 -0.08
CA GLY A 245 -17.41 -54.66 -0.84
C GLY A 245 -17.15 -55.74 -1.91
N GLU A 246 -15.89 -56.17 -2.12
CA GLU A 246 -15.51 -57.01 -3.27
C GLU A 246 -14.89 -58.38 -2.93
N GLU A 247 -15.04 -58.88 -1.70
CA GLU A 247 -14.75 -60.30 -1.36
C GLU A 247 -16.05 -61.05 -1.10
N GLY A 248 -16.76 -61.43 -2.17
CA GLY A 248 -18.01 -62.15 -1.98
C GLY A 248 -18.78 -62.59 -3.23
N ALA A 249 -18.13 -62.91 -4.35
CA ALA A 249 -18.77 -63.71 -5.42
C ALA A 249 -17.77 -64.15 -6.50
N ALA A 250 -17.03 -65.23 -6.25
CA ALA A 250 -16.43 -66.03 -7.31
C ALA A 250 -16.83 -67.49 -7.09
N GLY A 251 -17.94 -67.89 -7.70
CA GLY A 251 -18.35 -69.28 -7.89
C GLY A 251 -18.20 -69.67 -9.37
N PRO A 252 -17.74 -70.90 -9.69
CA PRO A 252 -17.11 -71.19 -10.98
C PRO A 252 -18.09 -71.61 -12.09
N ALA A 253 -17.55 -71.48 -13.31
CA ALA A 253 -18.07 -71.84 -14.61
C ALA A 253 -18.80 -73.20 -14.72
N ALA A 254 -19.94 -73.17 -15.43
CA ALA A 254 -20.26 -74.00 -16.59
C ALA A 254 -21.52 -73.45 -17.27
#